data_AF-A0A9W6I1B3-F1
#
_entry.id   AF-A0A9W6I1B3-F1
#
_cell.length_a   1.000
_cell.length_b   1.000
_cell.length_c   1.000
_cell.angle_alpha   90.00
_cell.angle_beta   90.00
_cell.angle_gamma   90.00
#
_symmetry.space_group_name_H-M   'P 1'
#
loop_
_entity.id
_entity.type
_entity.pdbx_description
1 polymer ?
#
loop_
_entity_poly.entity_id
_entity_poly.type
_entity_poly.pdbx_seq_one_letter_code
_entity_poly.pdbx_strand_id
1 'polypeptide(L)' 'MVPGLFQTEEYARVILSGEPGAGPEEVEKQVATRLERQNLLTHVNPPMLWVVLDEGILTAPSRPRRHVRAA' A
#
# COMPACT_ATOMS: atom_id res chain seq x y z
N MET A 1 -6.25 -3.76 7.50
CA MET A 1 -5.47 -3.32 6.30
C MET A 1 -4.11 -2.84 6.78
N VAL A 2 -3.02 -3.18 6.10
CA VAL A 2 -1.68 -2.68 6.45
C VAL A 2 -1.62 -1.15 6.23
N PRO A 3 -1.06 -0.34 7.15
CA PRO A 3 -0.95 1.11 6.96
C PRO A 3 -0.12 1.45 5.71
N GLY A 4 -0.52 2.50 4.97
CA GLY A 4 0.03 2.85 3.66
C GLY A 4 1.55 2.99 3.58
N LEU A 5 2.19 3.44 4.67
CA LEU A 5 3.65 3.59 4.75
C LEU A 5 4.40 2.25 4.77
N PHE A 6 3.74 1.14 5.11
CA PHE A 6 4.34 -0.19 5.17
C PHE A 6 3.85 -1.13 4.06
N GLN A 7 3.13 -0.58 3.09
CA GLN A 7 2.65 -1.35 1.94
C GLN A 7 3.77 -1.46 0.89
N THR A 8 3.87 -2.61 0.24
CA THR A 8 4.69 -2.71 -0.98
C THR A 8 4.06 -1.88 -2.09
N GLU A 9 4.84 -1.56 -3.12
CA GLU A 9 4.34 -0.86 -4.31
C GLU A 9 3.12 -1.57 -4.93
N GLU A 10 3.21 -2.88 -5.12
CA GLU A 10 2.14 -3.69 -5.69
C GLU A 10 0.88 -3.67 -4.81
N TYR A 11 1.04 -3.80 -3.49
CA TYR A 11 -0.09 -3.76 -2.57
C TYR A 11 -0.76 -2.37 -2.57
N ALA A 12 0.05 -1.29 -2.56
CA ALA A 12 -0.47 0.06 -2.62
C ALA A 12 -1.27 0.30 -3.90
N ARG A 13 -0.78 -0.16 -5.05
CA ARG A 13 -1.47 -0.07 -6.34
C ARG A 13 -2.81 -0.79 -6.33
N VAL A 14 -2.86 -2.02 -5.80
CA VAL A 14 -4.11 -2.79 -5.68
C VAL A 14 -5.12 -2.05 -4.79
N ILE A 15 -4.71 -1.56 -3.63
CA ILE A 15 -5.62 -0.85 -2.72
C ILE A 15 -6.14 0.45 -3.36
N LEU A 16 -5.25 1.28 -3.91
CA LEU A 16 -5.60 2.58 -4.48
C LEU A 16 -6.47 2.45 -5.72
N SER A 17 -6.24 1.45 -6.56
CA SER A 17 -7.07 1.19 -7.74
C SER A 17 -8.52 0.78 -7.40
N GLY A 18 -8.78 0.36 -6.17
CA GLY A 18 -10.11 0.00 -5.70
C GLY A 18 -10.93 1.19 -5.17
N GLU A 19 -10.34 2.39 -5.06
CA GLU A 19 -11.04 3.56 -4.53
C GLU A 19 -12.04 4.14 -5.55
N PRO A 20 -13.21 4.64 -5.11
CA PRO A 20 -14.16 5.28 -6.01
C PRO A 20 -13.52 6.47 -6.75
N GLY A 21 -13.54 6.42 -8.08
CA GLY A 21 -12.93 7.48 -8.91
C GLY A 21 -11.41 7.37 -9.10
N ALA A 22 -10.80 6.24 -8.72
CA ALA A 22 -9.37 6.00 -8.93
C ALA A 22 -9.02 5.93 -10.43
N GLY A 23 -8.46 7.03 -10.95
CA GLY A 23 -7.86 7.07 -12.29
C GLY A 23 -6.45 6.48 -12.27
N PRO A 24 -6.00 5.79 -13.35
CA PRO A 24 -4.67 5.17 -13.38
C PRO A 24 -3.51 6.11 -13.04
N GLU A 25 -3.55 7.34 -13.56
CA GLU A 25 -2.51 8.35 -13.31
C GLU A 25 -2.49 8.80 -11.84
N GLU A 26 -3.66 9.01 -11.24
CA GLU A 26 -3.78 9.41 -9.84
C GLU A 26 -3.33 8.28 -8.90
N VAL A 27 -3.62 7.03 -9.25
CA VAL A 27 -3.12 5.86 -8.52
C VAL A 27 -1.60 5.84 -8.52
N GLU A 28 -0.94 5.96 -9.68
CA GLU A 28 0.52 5.95 -9.76
C GLU A 28 1.15 7.13 -9.01
N LYS A 29 0.54 8.31 -9.07
CA LYS A 29 1.00 9.48 -8.30
C LYS A 29 0.94 9.21 -6.79
N GLN A 30 -0.13 8.59 -6.31
CA GLN A 30 -0.27 8.25 -4.89
C GLN A 30 0.68 7.13 -4.45
N VAL A 31 0.91 6.12 -5.31
CA VAL A 31 1.92 5.08 -5.09
C VAL A 31 3.31 5.70 -4.97
N ALA A 32 3.70 6.56 -5.92
CA ALA A 32 5.00 7.24 -5.91
C ALA A 32 5.18 8.05 -4.61
N THR A 33 4.14 8.78 -4.18
CA THR A 33 4.17 9.55 -2.93
C THR A 33 4.39 8.64 -1.69
N ARG A 34 3.81 7.43 -1.68
CA ARG A 34 4.03 6.46 -0.59
C ARG A 34 5.46 5.93 -0.58
N LEU A 35 6.01 5.59 -1.75
CA LEU A 35 7.38 5.09 -1.88
C LEU A 35 8.41 6.14 -1.48
N GLU A 36 8.22 7.39 -1.91
CA GLU A 36 9.10 8.50 -1.53
C GLU A 36 9.19 8.66 -0.01
N ARG A 37 8.05 8.55 0.69
CA ARG A 37 8.02 8.59 2.16
C ARG A 37 8.68 7.37 2.81
N GLN A 38 8.59 6.19 2.20
CA GLN A 38 9.25 4.99 2.71
C GLN A 38 10.78 5.10 2.71
N ASN A 39 11.37 5.88 1.80
CA ASN A 39 12.82 6.11 1.78
C ASN A 39 13.35 6.77 3.07
N LEU A 40 12.47 7.41 3.87
CA LEU A 40 12.82 7.97 5.17
C LEU A 40 13.06 6.89 6.23
N LEU A 41 12.49 5.69 6.05
CA LEU A 41 12.64 4.58 6.99
C LEU A 41 14.05 3.98 6.99
N THR A 42 14.78 4.15 5.87
CA THR A 42 16.13 3.60 5.67
C THR A 42 17.21 4.68 5.68
N HIS A 43 16.89 5.90 6.10
CA HIS A 43 17.86 6.98 6.23
C HIS A 43 18.89 6.72 7.32
N VAL A 44 20.03 7.41 7.27
CA VAL A 44 21.09 7.34 8.29
C VAL A 44 20.57 7.68 9.69
N ASN A 45 19.58 8.59 9.77
CA ASN A 45 18.86 8.91 11.00
C ASN A 45 17.35 8.77 10.74
N PRO A 46 16.79 7.55 10.84
CA PRO A 46 15.39 7.31 10.52
C PRO A 46 14.48 7.82 11.65
N PRO A 47 13.21 8.15 11.35
CA PRO A 47 12.25 8.55 12.39
C PRO A 47 11.94 7.38 13.33
N MET A 48 11.79 7.66 14.61
CA MET A 48 11.22 6.69 15.55
C MET A 48 9.72 6.58 15.30
N LEU A 49 9.24 5.36 15.08
CA LEU A 49 7.85 5.09 14.70
C LEU A 49 7.19 4.11 15.65
N TRP A 50 5.96 4.41 16.01
CA TRP A 50 5.05 3.50 16.72
C TRP A 50 3.82 3.30 15.86
N VAL A 51 3.43 2.05 15.66
CA VAL A 51 2.33 1.68 14.76
C VAL A 51 1.43 0.71 15.50
N VAL A 52 0.14 1.02 15.52
CA VAL A 52 -0.88 0.10 16.00
C VAL A 52 -1.42 -0.66 14.80
N LEU A 53 -1.34 -1.99 14.86
CA LEU A 53 -1.84 -2.88 13.81
C LEU A 53 -3.06 -3.63 14.32
N ASP A 54 -4.01 -3.86 13.41
CA ASP A 54 -5.17 -4.70 13.67
C ASP A 54 -4.77 -6.18 13.60
N GLU A 55 -5.21 -7.00 14.56
CA GLU A 55 -4.91 -8.44 14.63
C GLU A 55 -5.39 -9.18 13.37
N GLY A 56 -6.51 -8.74 12.78
CA GLY A 56 -7.07 -9.32 11.57
C GLY A 56 -6.12 -9.28 10.37
N ILE A 57 -5.07 -8.46 10.40
CA ILE A 57 -4.01 -8.47 9.37
C ILE A 57 -3.26 -9.81 9.31
N LEU A 58 -3.10 -10.49 10.45
CA LEU A 58 -2.35 -11.75 10.54
C LEU A 58 -3.20 -12.96 10.13
N THR A 59 -4.53 -12.86 10.32
CA THR A 59 -5.47 -13.98 10.13
C THR A 59 -6.30 -13.85 8.86
N ALA A 60 -6.31 -12.69 8.21
CA ALA A 60 -6.97 -12.50 6.93
C ALA A 60 -6.37 -13.46 5.88
N PRO A 61 -7.19 -14.27 5.20
CA PRO A 61 -6.68 -15.16 4.15
C PRO A 61 -6.05 -14.30 3.04
N SER A 62 -4.73 -14.44 2.86
CA SER A 62 -3.96 -13.84 1.77
C SER A 62 -4.25 -14.57 0.45
N ARG A 63 -5.52 -14.63 0.05
CA ARG A 63 -5.89 -15.26 -1.22
C ARG A 63 -5.64 -14.24 -2.33
N PRO A 64 -4.69 -14.47 -3.26
CA PRO A 64 -4.51 -13.56 -4.39
C PRO A 64 -5.80 -13.54 -5.20
N ARG A 65 -6.48 -12.38 -5.24
CA ARG A 65 -7.59 -12.18 -6.15
C ARG A 65 -7.02 -12.14 -7.56
N ARG A 66 -7.17 -13.24 -8.28
CA ARG A 66 -6.86 -13.32 -9.71
C ARG A 66 -7.73 -12.29 -10.41
N HIS A 67 -7.13 -11.17 -10.82
CA HIS A 67 -7.79 -10.18 -11.67
C HIS A 67 -8.10 -10.85 -13.01
N VAL A 68 -9.34 -11.28 -13.20
CA VAL A 68 -9.82 -11.74 -14.51
C VAL A 68 -10.06 -10.47 -15.33
N ARG A 69 -9.18 -10.23 -16.32
CA ARG A 69 -9.48 -9.27 -17.40
C ARG A 69 -10.69 -9.81 -18.16
N ALA A 70 -11.80 -9.09 -18.13
CA ALA A 70 -12.85 -9.25 -19.12
C ALA A 70 -12.33 -8.65 -20.44
N ALA A 71 -12.23 -9.49 -21.45
CA ALA A 71 -12.08 -9.10 -22.85
C ALA A 71 -13.47 -9.14 -23.51
#